data_AF-A0AAV0FFX5-F1
#
_entry.id   AF-A0AAV0FFX5-F1
#
_cell.length_a   1.000
_cell.length_b   1.000
_cell.length_c   1.000
_cell.angle_alpha   90.00
_cell.angle_beta   90.00
_cell.angle_gamma   90.00
#
_symmetry.space_group_name_H-M   'P 1'
#
loop_
_entity.id
_entity.type
_entity.pdbx_description
1 polymer ?
#
loop_
_entity_poly.entity_id
_entity_poly.type
_entity_poly.pdbx_seq_one_letter_code
_entity_poly.pdbx_strand_id
1 'polypeptide(L)'
;MQNCSGERVISMYERMVKFHIMSLHELRQCSGPSISSALHLNMEQLKKALTTLFDLYEVNRTSKPMHKNEAEFHAYYVLLHLSSESQGSLCLWFRQVPPETVKSTVMCFARKILRYYNLGNYRRFIHTAESEASYLQYCIIEPYISQVRELALSSLNHGGYKLQPITLADLSKLLMMKEWDIESFFRDCGLQIFTDEEGNKCLLSKQTPLVSPKGALLKCYPLDSNRFERVFVEL
;
A
#
# COMPACT_ATOMS: atom_id res chain seq x y z
N MET A 1 21.53 -7.72 -29.43
CA MET A 1 20.13 -7.98 -29.02
C MET A 1 19.21 -7.29 -30.03
N GLN A 2 18.18 -8.00 -30.49
CA GLN A 2 17.44 -7.71 -31.72
C GLN A 2 16.67 -6.38 -31.68
N ASN A 3 16.55 -5.77 -32.86
CA ASN A 3 15.90 -4.50 -33.18
C ASN A 3 14.36 -4.62 -33.08
N CYS A 4 13.84 -5.06 -31.92
CA CYS A 4 12.42 -5.08 -31.62
C CYS A 4 11.93 -3.62 -31.53
N SER A 5 10.86 -3.27 -32.25
CA SER A 5 10.29 -1.92 -32.20
C SER A 5 10.05 -1.48 -30.75
N GLY A 6 10.55 -0.30 -30.38
CA GLY A 6 10.59 0.18 -28.99
C GLY A 6 9.24 0.08 -28.27
N GLU A 7 8.14 0.30 -28.99
CA GLU A 7 6.78 0.17 -28.43
C GLU A 7 6.42 -1.26 -27.98
N ARG A 8 6.87 -2.30 -28.69
CA ARG A 8 6.61 -3.69 -28.29
C ARG A 8 7.37 -4.02 -27.01
N VAL A 9 8.62 -3.59 -26.91
CA VAL A 9 9.46 -3.82 -25.72
C VAL A 9 8.86 -3.08 -24.51
N ILE A 10 8.47 -1.82 -24.69
CA ILE A 10 7.77 -1.04 -23.65
C ILE A 10 6.51 -1.79 -23.17
N SER A 11 5.63 -2.21 -24.09
CA SER A 11 4.40 -2.93 -23.72
C SER A 11 4.67 -4.24 -22.95
N MET A 12 5.76 -4.95 -23.27
CA MET A 12 6.17 -6.13 -22.53
C MET A 12 6.57 -5.79 -21.09
N TYR A 13 7.39 -4.76 -20.89
CA TYR A 13 7.78 -4.30 -19.54
C TYR A 13 6.60 -3.76 -18.74
N GLU A 14 5.68 -3.02 -19.38
CA GLU A 14 4.43 -2.59 -18.76
C GLU A 14 3.63 -3.78 -18.22
N ARG A 15 3.48 -4.85 -19.00
CA ARG A 15 2.82 -6.10 -18.56
C ARG A 15 3.60 -6.82 -17.45
N MET A 16 4.93 -6.84 -17.54
CA MET A 16 5.79 -7.48 -16.54
C MET A 16 5.67 -6.80 -15.17
N VAL A 17 5.63 -5.47 -15.15
CA VAL A 17 5.40 -4.69 -13.92
C VAL A 17 4.03 -5.02 -13.32
N LYS A 18 2.96 -5.02 -14.13
CA LYS A 18 1.61 -5.36 -13.67
C LYS A 18 1.54 -6.79 -13.09
N PHE A 19 2.17 -7.74 -13.77
CA PHE A 19 2.27 -9.12 -13.31
C PHE A 19 2.96 -9.22 -11.94
N HIS A 20 4.10 -8.53 -11.75
CA HIS A 20 4.79 -8.53 -10.46
C HIS A 20 3.95 -7.92 -9.35
N ILE A 21 3.24 -6.81 -9.61
CA ILE A 21 2.33 -6.19 -8.63
C ILE A 21 1.25 -7.18 -8.18
N MET A 22 0.60 -7.86 -9.12
CA MET A 22 -0.44 -8.85 -8.82
C MET A 22 0.14 -10.04 -8.08
N SER A 23 1.28 -10.57 -8.55
CA SER A 23 1.96 -11.70 -7.91
C SER A 23 2.37 -11.37 -6.48
N LEU A 24 2.80 -10.14 -6.21
CA LEU A 24 3.15 -9.70 -4.87
C LEU A 24 1.93 -9.72 -3.92
N HIS A 25 0.75 -9.35 -4.42
CA HIS A 25 -0.50 -9.44 -3.67
C HIS A 25 -0.88 -10.91 -3.40
N GLU A 26 -0.86 -11.79 -4.42
CA GLU A 26 -1.16 -13.22 -4.25
C GLU A 26 -0.20 -13.93 -3.29
N LEU A 27 1.10 -13.64 -3.39
CA LEU A 27 2.11 -14.25 -2.53
C LEU A 27 1.91 -13.89 -1.04
N ARG A 28 1.35 -12.72 -0.72
CA ARG A 28 1.05 -12.33 0.67
C ARG A 28 -0.10 -13.12 1.29
N GLN A 29 -0.99 -13.66 0.46
CA GLN A 29 -2.10 -14.50 0.91
C GLN A 29 -1.66 -15.95 1.16
N CYS A 30 -0.51 -16.33 0.63
CA CYS A 30 0.05 -17.66 0.78
C CYS A 30 0.78 -17.83 2.12
N SER A 31 0.72 -19.04 2.66
CA SER A 31 1.46 -19.44 3.86
C SER A 31 2.56 -20.44 3.50
N GLY A 32 3.77 -20.24 4.00
CA GLY A 32 4.87 -21.19 3.79
C GLY A 32 6.26 -20.63 4.09
N PRO A 33 7.25 -21.51 4.30
CA PRO A 33 8.61 -21.12 4.71
C PRO A 33 9.37 -20.33 3.63
N SER A 34 9.03 -20.50 2.35
CA SER A 34 9.67 -19.82 1.21
C SER A 34 8.97 -18.53 0.75
N ILE A 35 7.84 -18.16 1.37
CA ILE A 35 7.06 -17.00 0.91
C ILE A 35 7.82 -15.69 1.11
N SER A 36 8.55 -15.54 2.22
CA SER A 36 9.35 -14.34 2.47
C SER A 36 10.43 -14.11 1.40
N SER A 37 11.14 -15.16 0.99
CA SER A 37 12.15 -15.06 -0.07
C SER A 37 11.52 -14.81 -1.44
N ALA A 38 10.37 -15.43 -1.73
CA ALA A 38 9.62 -15.19 -2.97
C ALA A 38 9.11 -13.74 -3.05
N LEU A 39 8.56 -13.19 -1.96
CA LEU A 39 8.13 -11.79 -1.86
C LEU A 39 9.31 -10.83 -2.09
N HIS A 40 10.45 -11.11 -1.45
CA HIS A 40 11.66 -10.31 -1.61
C HIS A 40 12.14 -10.31 -3.07
N LEU A 41 12.31 -11.49 -3.68
CA LEU A 41 12.75 -11.63 -5.06
C LEU A 41 11.76 -10.94 -6.03
N ASN A 42 10.45 -11.13 -5.82
CA ASN A 42 9.43 -10.49 -6.64
C ASN A 42 9.54 -8.96 -6.58
N MET A 43 9.69 -8.40 -5.38
CA MET A 43 9.86 -6.95 -5.18
C MET A 43 11.14 -6.41 -5.84
N GLU A 44 12.24 -7.16 -5.80
CA GLU A 44 13.46 -6.79 -6.52
C GLU A 44 13.26 -6.78 -8.04
N GLN A 45 12.60 -7.80 -8.59
CA GLN A 45 12.33 -7.87 -10.03
C GLN A 45 11.35 -6.78 -10.47
N LEU A 46 10.34 -6.46 -9.65
CA LEU A 46 9.44 -5.34 -9.88
C LEU A 46 10.19 -4.02 -9.99
N LYS A 47 11.11 -3.74 -9.05
CA LYS A 47 11.92 -2.51 -9.06
C LYS A 47 12.81 -2.45 -10.30
N LYS A 48 13.49 -3.55 -10.64
CA LYS A 48 14.32 -3.64 -11.86
C LYS A 48 13.48 -3.41 -13.13
N ALA A 49 12.31 -4.02 -13.21
CA ALA A 49 11.38 -3.86 -14.34
C ALA A 49 10.95 -2.40 -14.51
N LEU A 50 10.62 -1.71 -13.41
CA LEU A 50 10.26 -0.29 -13.42
C LEU A 50 11.43 0.60 -13.87
N THR A 51 12.64 0.37 -13.34
CA THR A 51 13.82 1.13 -13.76
C THR A 51 14.07 0.99 -15.26
N THR A 52 14.07 -0.25 -15.78
CA THR A 52 14.24 -0.48 -17.22
C THR A 52 13.12 0.14 -18.04
N LEU A 53 11.87 0.11 -17.55
CA LEU A 53 10.75 0.75 -18.23
C LEU A 53 10.92 2.27 -18.33
N PHE A 54 11.43 2.92 -17.28
CA PHE A 54 11.73 4.35 -17.30
C PHE A 54 12.86 4.68 -18.28
N ASP A 55 13.94 3.90 -18.29
CA ASP A 55 15.02 4.06 -19.27
C ASP A 55 14.50 3.92 -20.71
N LEU A 56 13.58 2.97 -20.95
CA LEU A 56 12.93 2.81 -22.26
C LEU A 56 12.05 4.01 -22.63
N TYR A 57 11.31 4.60 -21.69
CA TYR A 57 10.55 5.83 -21.96
C TYR A 57 11.47 7.01 -22.30
N GLU A 58 12.58 7.18 -21.57
CA GLU A 58 13.55 8.25 -21.85
C GLU A 58 14.21 8.08 -23.23
N VAL A 59 14.70 6.88 -23.56
CA VAL A 59 15.37 6.60 -24.84
C VAL A 59 14.43 6.81 -26.04
N ASN A 60 13.12 6.56 -25.86
CA ASN A 60 12.12 6.72 -26.93
C ASN A 60 11.44 8.10 -26.93
N ARG A 61 11.86 9.03 -26.07
CA ARG A 61 11.22 10.34 -25.92
C ARG A 61 11.30 11.22 -27.18
N THR A 62 12.35 11.06 -27.98
CA THR A 62 12.54 11.81 -29.24
C THR A 62 11.57 11.38 -30.32
N SER A 63 11.18 10.11 -30.37
CA SER A 63 10.22 9.57 -31.34
C SER A 63 8.78 9.66 -30.85
N LYS A 64 8.58 9.60 -29.52
CA LYS A 64 7.27 9.72 -28.88
C LYS A 64 7.39 10.56 -27.61
N PRO A 65 6.96 11.83 -27.63
CA PRO A 65 7.20 12.75 -26.50
C PRO A 65 6.46 12.33 -25.23
N MET A 66 5.38 11.55 -25.32
CA MET A 66 4.63 11.06 -24.17
C MET A 66 4.05 9.67 -24.42
N HIS A 67 4.35 8.74 -23.52
CA HIS A 67 3.75 7.41 -23.55
C HIS A 67 2.43 7.40 -22.76
N LYS A 68 1.40 6.76 -23.32
CA LYS A 68 0.03 6.76 -22.77
C LYS A 68 -0.03 6.33 -21.29
N ASN A 69 0.75 5.31 -20.94
CA ASN A 69 0.70 4.70 -19.61
C ASN A 69 1.83 5.19 -18.69
N GLU A 70 2.70 6.09 -19.17
CA GLU A 70 3.90 6.52 -18.43
C GLU A 70 3.57 6.98 -17.01
N ALA A 71 2.51 7.76 -16.88
CA ALA A 71 2.06 8.29 -15.61
C ALA A 71 1.56 7.21 -14.63
N GLU A 72 0.97 6.13 -15.15
CA GLU A 72 0.53 4.98 -14.36
C GLU A 72 1.74 4.33 -13.65
N PHE A 73 2.81 4.08 -14.39
CA PHE A 73 4.01 3.41 -13.87
C PHE A 73 4.85 4.30 -12.95
N HIS A 74 4.91 5.60 -13.25
CA HIS A 74 5.50 6.56 -12.32
C HIS A 74 4.70 6.63 -11.00
N ALA A 75 3.38 6.57 -11.06
CA ALA A 75 2.55 6.52 -9.85
C ALA A 75 2.81 5.24 -9.03
N TYR A 76 2.96 4.07 -9.68
CA TYR A 76 3.35 2.84 -8.99
C TYR A 76 4.71 2.95 -8.31
N TYR A 77 5.69 3.56 -8.96
CA TYR A 77 7.00 3.77 -8.34
C TYR A 77 6.89 4.59 -7.04
N VAL A 78 6.11 5.67 -7.03
CA VAL A 78 5.87 6.48 -5.83
C VAL A 78 5.22 5.64 -4.72
N LEU A 79 4.19 4.86 -5.06
CA LEU A 79 3.47 4.02 -4.09
C LEU A 79 4.32 2.87 -3.53
N LEU A 80 5.32 2.38 -4.27
CA LEU A 80 6.27 1.36 -3.79
C LEU A 80 7.31 1.91 -2.80
N HIS A 81 7.39 3.23 -2.64
CA HIS A 81 8.42 3.90 -1.85
C HIS A 81 7.84 4.76 -0.71
N LEU A 82 6.59 4.50 -0.28
CA LEU A 82 5.93 5.28 0.78
C LEU A 82 6.73 5.31 2.09
N SER A 83 7.29 4.16 2.50
CA SER A 83 8.06 4.01 3.74
C SER A 83 9.58 4.17 3.55
N SER A 84 10.05 4.62 2.39
CA SER A 84 11.50 4.74 2.18
C SER A 84 12.09 5.77 3.13
N GLU A 85 13.05 5.34 3.95
CA GLU A 85 13.83 6.20 4.86
C GLU A 85 14.57 7.33 4.11
N SER A 86 14.72 7.19 2.78
CA SER A 86 15.35 8.16 1.89
C SER A 86 14.33 9.08 1.20
N GLN A 87 13.54 9.86 1.94
CA GLN A 87 12.62 10.84 1.32
C GLN A 87 13.33 11.83 0.38
N GLY A 88 14.62 12.10 0.63
CA GLY A 88 15.47 12.87 -0.28
C GLY A 88 15.62 12.25 -1.67
N SER A 89 15.61 10.91 -1.77
CA SER A 89 15.69 10.18 -3.03
C SER A 89 14.45 10.42 -3.90
N LEU A 90 13.25 10.35 -3.32
CA LEU A 90 12.01 10.64 -4.03
C LEU A 90 11.92 12.10 -4.50
N CYS A 91 12.38 13.05 -3.68
CA CYS A 91 12.40 14.47 -4.06
C CYS A 91 13.29 14.73 -5.28
N LEU A 92 14.47 14.09 -5.34
CA LEU A 92 15.37 14.17 -6.49
C LEU A 92 14.76 13.48 -7.72
N TRP A 93 14.15 12.31 -7.54
CA TRP A 93 13.47 11.59 -8.62
C TRP A 93 12.32 12.40 -9.22
N PHE A 94 11.49 13.06 -8.41
CA PHE A 94 10.39 13.91 -8.90
C PHE A 94 10.86 15.04 -9.83
N ARG A 95 12.10 15.51 -9.72
CA ARG A 95 12.66 16.53 -10.64
C ARG A 95 12.89 16.00 -12.05
N GLN A 96 13.05 14.69 -12.19
CA GLN A 96 13.29 14.02 -13.48
C GLN A 96 11.97 13.67 -14.18
N VAL A 97 10.84 13.67 -13.46
CA VAL A 97 9.55 13.28 -14.00
C VAL A 97 8.93 14.41 -14.82
N PRO A 98 8.41 14.14 -16.04
CA PRO A 98 7.75 15.16 -16.86
C PRO A 98 6.57 15.85 -16.15
N PRO A 99 6.36 17.17 -16.35
CA PRO A 99 5.32 17.91 -15.66
C PRO A 99 3.90 17.40 -15.99
N GLU A 100 3.68 16.92 -17.21
CA GLU A 100 2.39 16.34 -17.62
C GLU A 100 2.10 15.02 -16.89
N THR A 101 3.13 14.20 -16.68
CA THR A 101 3.03 13.00 -15.83
C THR A 101 2.69 13.37 -14.39
N VAL A 102 3.29 14.44 -13.86
CA VAL A 102 3.04 14.92 -12.49
C VAL A 102 1.60 15.42 -12.28
N LYS A 103 1.00 16.03 -13.31
CA LYS A 103 -0.39 16.55 -13.27
C LYS A 103 -1.46 15.48 -13.47
N SER A 104 -1.08 14.29 -13.94
CA SER A 104 -2.02 13.19 -14.19
C SER A 104 -2.82 12.81 -12.94
N THR A 105 -4.04 12.29 -13.14
CA THR A 105 -4.92 11.87 -12.04
C THR A 105 -4.31 10.74 -11.21
N VAL A 106 -3.68 9.76 -11.86
CA VAL A 106 -3.00 8.62 -11.23
C VAL A 106 -1.82 9.05 -10.35
N MET A 107 -1.04 10.04 -10.80
CA MET A 107 0.06 10.60 -10.02
C MET A 107 -0.45 11.48 -8.87
N CYS A 108 -1.50 12.26 -9.10
CA CYS A 108 -2.14 13.05 -8.04
C CYS A 108 -2.65 12.15 -6.90
N PHE A 109 -3.23 10.99 -7.22
CA PHE A 109 -3.57 9.97 -6.23
C PHE A 109 -2.33 9.51 -5.45
N ALA A 110 -1.27 9.07 -6.13
CA ALA A 110 -0.06 8.57 -5.47
C ALA A 110 0.57 9.61 -4.53
N ARG A 111 0.60 10.88 -4.95
CA ARG A 111 1.08 12.00 -4.11
C ARG A 111 0.18 12.28 -2.91
N LYS A 112 -1.15 12.18 -3.04
CA LYS A 112 -2.09 12.30 -1.92
C LYS A 112 -1.83 11.22 -0.88
N ILE A 113 -1.70 9.96 -1.32
CA ILE A 113 -1.38 8.81 -0.47
C ILE A 113 -0.03 8.99 0.24
N LEU A 114 1.03 9.36 -0.49
CA LEU A 114 2.35 9.67 0.09
C LEU A 114 2.27 10.75 1.17
N ARG A 115 1.54 11.83 0.90
CA ARG A 115 1.35 12.90 1.88
C ARG A 115 0.61 12.41 3.13
N TYR A 116 -0.46 11.63 2.97
CA TYR A 116 -1.21 11.11 4.13
C TYR A 116 -0.40 10.13 4.95
N TYR A 117 0.42 9.29 4.30
CA TYR A 117 1.36 8.39 4.96
C TYR A 117 2.38 9.18 5.79
N ASN A 118 3.06 10.16 5.20
CA ASN A 118 4.08 10.97 5.88
C ASN A 118 3.52 11.80 7.04
N LEU A 119 2.29 12.29 6.93
CA LEU A 119 1.63 13.03 8.01
C LEU A 119 1.02 12.12 9.09
N GLY A 120 1.09 10.80 8.93
CA GLY A 120 0.42 9.85 9.83
C GLY A 120 -1.10 9.96 9.82
N ASN A 121 -1.70 10.51 8.76
CA ASN A 121 -3.15 10.70 8.67
C ASN A 121 -3.84 9.41 8.20
N TYR A 122 -3.99 8.47 9.12
CA TYR A 122 -4.53 7.14 8.86
C TYR A 122 -5.95 7.17 8.28
N ARG A 123 -6.83 8.05 8.79
CA ARG A 123 -8.21 8.15 8.32
C ARG A 123 -8.29 8.55 6.85
N ARG A 124 -7.55 9.60 6.46
CA ARG A 124 -7.53 10.03 5.05
C ARG A 124 -6.81 9.03 4.16
N PHE A 125 -5.74 8.40 4.64
CA PHE A 125 -5.02 7.37 3.89
C PHE A 125 -5.96 6.21 3.52
N ILE A 126 -6.62 5.61 4.50
CA ILE A 126 -7.50 4.44 4.32
C ILE A 126 -8.71 4.81 3.45
N HIS A 127 -9.39 5.93 3.73
CA HIS A 127 -10.56 6.34 2.96
C HIS A 127 -10.21 6.74 1.52
N THR A 128 -9.08 7.41 1.28
CA THR A 128 -8.66 7.73 -0.09
C THR A 128 -8.23 6.47 -0.85
N ALA A 129 -7.56 5.52 -0.19
CA ALA A 129 -7.27 4.20 -0.77
C ALA A 129 -8.56 3.47 -1.18
N GLU A 130 -9.55 3.42 -0.28
CA GLU A 130 -10.83 2.74 -0.55
C GLU A 130 -11.63 3.41 -1.67
N SER A 131 -11.66 4.74 -1.74
CA SER A 131 -12.55 5.48 -2.66
C SER A 131 -11.96 5.74 -4.04
N GLU A 132 -10.64 5.89 -4.16
CA GLU A 132 -10.00 6.33 -5.41
C GLU A 132 -9.03 5.29 -6.02
N ALA A 133 -8.53 4.31 -5.26
CA ALA A 133 -7.49 3.42 -5.79
C ALA A 133 -7.99 2.57 -6.96
N SER A 134 -7.14 2.38 -7.96
CA SER A 134 -7.27 1.27 -8.90
C SER A 134 -6.87 -0.04 -8.22
N TYR A 135 -7.25 -1.18 -8.80
CA TYR A 135 -6.90 -2.49 -8.26
C TYR A 135 -5.38 -2.67 -8.07
N LEU A 136 -4.57 -2.33 -9.08
CA LEU A 136 -3.11 -2.44 -8.99
C LEU A 136 -2.51 -1.47 -7.97
N GLN A 137 -3.07 -0.26 -7.84
CA GLN A 137 -2.66 0.67 -6.79
C GLN A 137 -2.99 0.09 -5.41
N TYR A 138 -4.17 -0.53 -5.24
CA TYR A 138 -4.56 -1.22 -4.02
C TYR A 138 -3.56 -2.35 -3.67
N CYS A 139 -3.22 -3.23 -4.62
CA CYS A 139 -2.23 -4.31 -4.42
C CYS A 139 -0.86 -3.78 -3.93
N ILE A 140 -0.45 -2.58 -4.37
CA ILE A 140 0.79 -1.95 -3.92
C ILE A 140 0.65 -1.38 -2.50
N ILE A 141 -0.47 -0.68 -2.21
CA ILE A 141 -0.63 0.07 -0.95
C ILE A 141 -1.11 -0.79 0.23
N GLU A 142 -1.71 -1.95 -0.03
CA GLU A 142 -2.21 -2.89 0.98
C GLU A 142 -1.26 -3.14 2.17
N PRO A 143 0.05 -3.45 1.99
CA PRO A 143 0.95 -3.64 3.13
C PRO A 143 1.12 -2.37 3.97
N TYR A 144 1.00 -1.19 3.36
CA TYR A 144 1.05 0.09 4.07
C TYR A 144 -0.25 0.39 4.81
N ILE A 145 -1.39 -0.14 4.36
CA ILE A 145 -2.66 -0.04 5.11
C ILE A 145 -2.51 -0.71 6.47
N SER A 146 -1.89 -1.90 6.53
CA SER A 146 -1.60 -2.57 7.81
C SER A 146 -0.71 -1.70 8.71
N GLN A 147 0.39 -1.15 8.18
CA GLN A 147 1.27 -0.24 8.95
C GLN A 147 0.56 1.03 9.43
N VAL A 148 -0.31 1.60 8.59
CA VAL A 148 -1.09 2.80 8.93
C VAL A 148 -2.14 2.49 10.00
N ARG A 149 -2.72 1.28 10.00
CA ARG A 149 -3.63 0.81 11.06
C ARG A 149 -2.87 0.60 12.38
N GLU A 150 -1.65 0.07 12.34
CA GLU A 150 -0.78 -0.04 13.52
C GLU A 150 -0.47 1.35 14.09
N LEU A 151 -0.12 2.32 13.23
CA LEU A 151 0.09 3.70 13.63
C LEU A 151 -1.18 4.34 14.23
N ALA A 152 -2.36 4.04 13.67
CA ALA A 152 -3.64 4.52 14.18
C ALA A 152 -3.89 3.98 15.59
N LEU A 153 -3.70 2.68 15.82
CA LEU A 153 -3.83 2.07 17.14
C LEU A 153 -2.84 2.64 18.14
N SER A 154 -1.58 2.79 17.73
CA SER A 154 -0.54 3.45 18.51
C SER A 154 -0.98 4.84 18.97
N SER A 155 -1.52 5.63 18.05
CA SER A 155 -1.98 6.99 18.31
C SER A 155 -3.20 7.01 19.24
N LEU A 156 -4.16 6.11 19.05
CA LEU A 156 -5.36 6.00 19.90
C LEU A 156 -5.01 5.53 21.31
N ASN A 157 -4.10 4.56 21.43
CA ASN A 157 -3.70 4.01 22.71
C ASN A 157 -2.95 5.03 23.59
N HIS A 158 -2.13 5.89 22.98
CA HIS A 158 -1.38 6.94 23.68
C HIS A 158 -2.14 8.26 23.84
N GLY A 159 -3.06 8.57 22.92
CA GLY A 159 -3.79 9.85 22.89
C GLY A 159 -4.98 9.94 23.86
N GLY A 160 -5.38 8.83 24.49
CA GLY A 160 -6.50 8.79 25.43
C GLY A 160 -6.23 9.55 26.74
N TYR A 161 -6.87 10.71 26.92
CA TYR A 161 -6.80 11.50 28.16
C TYR A 161 -7.52 10.81 29.34
N LYS A 162 -8.53 9.99 29.06
CA LYS A 162 -9.23 9.12 30.02
C LYS A 162 -9.20 7.68 29.50
N LEU A 163 -9.21 6.70 30.40
CA LEU A 163 -9.34 5.25 30.11
C LEU A 163 -10.71 4.90 29.49
N GLN A 164 -11.24 5.76 28.63
CA GLN A 164 -12.51 5.54 27.98
C GLN A 164 -12.35 4.35 27.02
N PRO A 165 -13.17 3.30 27.18
CA PRO A 165 -13.19 2.19 26.27
C PRO A 165 -13.59 2.67 24.88
N ILE A 166 -12.81 2.31 23.85
CA ILE A 166 -13.19 2.53 22.46
C ILE A 166 -13.87 1.25 21.97
N THR A 167 -15.10 1.37 21.48
CA THR A 167 -15.85 0.20 21.00
C THR A 167 -15.22 -0.39 19.74
N LEU A 168 -15.33 -1.71 19.57
CA LEU A 168 -14.89 -2.38 18.35
C LEU A 168 -15.65 -1.90 17.11
N ALA A 169 -16.93 -1.53 17.25
CA ALA A 169 -17.75 -1.00 16.16
C ALA A 169 -17.22 0.35 15.65
N ASP A 170 -16.76 1.23 16.54
CA ASP A 170 -16.16 2.51 16.14
C ASP A 170 -14.79 2.31 15.49
N LEU A 171 -13.98 1.38 16.01
CA LEU A 171 -12.69 1.02 15.43
C LEU A 171 -12.86 0.36 14.06
N SER A 172 -13.89 -0.47 13.88
CA SER A 172 -14.25 -1.09 12.60
C SER A 172 -14.53 -0.04 11.53
N LYS A 173 -15.37 0.95 11.86
CA LYS A 173 -15.67 2.08 10.97
C LYS A 173 -14.43 2.95 10.70
N LEU A 174 -13.60 3.18 11.70
CA LEU A 174 -12.43 4.06 11.60
C LEU A 174 -11.31 3.44 10.75
N LEU A 175 -11.04 2.14 10.94
CA LEU A 175 -9.95 1.41 10.29
C LEU A 175 -10.39 0.64 9.03
N MET A 176 -11.69 0.66 8.72
CA MET A 176 -12.34 -0.05 7.61
C MET A 176 -11.96 -1.54 7.62
N MET A 177 -12.29 -2.22 8.71
CA MET A 177 -12.01 -3.63 8.96
C MET A 177 -13.26 -4.34 9.49
N LYS A 178 -13.43 -5.62 9.15
CA LYS A 178 -14.47 -6.46 9.73
C LYS A 178 -14.15 -6.74 11.21
N GLU A 179 -15.17 -6.84 12.06
CA GLU A 179 -14.96 -6.92 13.52
C GLU A 179 -14.10 -8.13 13.95
N TRP A 180 -14.26 -9.29 13.30
CA TRP A 180 -13.44 -10.48 13.57
C TRP A 180 -11.97 -10.31 13.16
N ASP A 181 -11.70 -9.50 12.13
CA ASP A 181 -10.35 -9.17 11.69
C ASP A 181 -9.67 -8.22 12.66
N ILE A 182 -10.42 -7.28 13.24
CA ILE A 182 -9.94 -6.37 14.29
C ILE A 182 -9.50 -7.14 15.52
N GLU A 183 -10.29 -8.13 15.95
CA GLU A 183 -9.92 -8.96 17.10
C GLU A 183 -8.59 -9.70 16.87
N SER A 184 -8.43 -10.23 15.66
CA SER A 184 -7.18 -10.89 15.26
C SER A 184 -6.02 -9.90 15.19
N PHE A 185 -6.25 -8.72 14.62
CA PHE A 185 -5.26 -7.67 14.51
C PHE A 185 -4.81 -7.13 15.87
N PHE A 186 -5.72 -7.01 16.84
CA PHE A 186 -5.39 -6.59 18.20
C PHE A 186 -4.56 -7.63 18.92
N ARG A 187 -4.89 -8.93 18.77
CA ARG A 187 -4.06 -10.02 19.29
C ARG A 187 -2.66 -9.99 18.69
N ASP A 188 -2.54 -9.75 17.39
CA ASP A 188 -1.26 -9.66 16.68
C ASP A 188 -0.45 -8.43 17.13
N CYS A 189 -1.12 -7.34 17.52
CA CYS A 189 -0.51 -6.16 18.15
C CYS A 189 -0.22 -6.33 19.65
N GLY A 190 -0.63 -7.45 20.27
CA GLY A 190 -0.49 -7.73 21.70
C GLY A 190 -1.49 -7.00 22.61
N LEU A 191 -2.54 -6.40 22.05
CA LEU A 191 -3.57 -5.67 22.79
C LEU A 191 -4.63 -6.62 23.35
N GLN A 192 -5.15 -6.30 24.53
CA GLN A 192 -6.23 -7.03 25.20
C GLN A 192 -7.58 -6.39 24.90
N ILE A 193 -8.56 -7.23 24.61
CA ILE A 193 -9.94 -6.84 24.34
C ILE A 193 -10.75 -7.09 25.60
N PHE A 194 -11.50 -6.08 26.03
CA PHE A 194 -12.36 -6.14 27.20
C PHE A 194 -13.82 -6.16 26.75
N THR A 195 -14.67 -6.86 27.48
CA THR A 195 -16.11 -6.82 27.25
C THR A 195 -16.72 -5.96 28.35
N ASP A 196 -17.42 -4.90 27.97
CA ASP A 196 -18.12 -4.02 28.91
C ASP A 196 -19.35 -4.72 29.52
N GLU A 197 -19.95 -4.13 30.56
CA GLU A 197 -21.13 -4.66 31.25
C GLU A 197 -22.33 -4.85 30.32
N GLU A 198 -22.38 -4.10 29.22
CA GLU A 198 -23.40 -4.20 28.16
C GLU A 198 -23.10 -5.30 27.11
N GLY A 199 -22.00 -6.06 27.26
CA GLY A 199 -21.58 -7.08 26.31
C GLY A 199 -20.77 -6.56 25.11
N ASN A 200 -20.47 -5.25 25.08
CA ASN A 200 -19.73 -4.60 24.00
C ASN A 200 -18.23 -4.83 24.14
N LYS A 201 -17.59 -5.38 23.10
CA LYS A 201 -16.13 -5.52 23.04
C LYS A 201 -15.48 -4.15 22.83
N CYS A 202 -14.47 -3.85 23.65
CA CYS A 202 -13.83 -2.55 23.74
C CYS A 202 -12.30 -2.68 23.92
N LEU A 203 -11.59 -1.67 23.43
CA LEU A 203 -10.16 -1.46 23.68
C LEU A 203 -9.99 -0.45 24.83
N LEU A 204 -9.25 -0.82 25.87
CA LEU A 204 -8.82 0.13 26.90
C LEU A 204 -7.55 0.85 26.43
N SER A 205 -7.50 2.17 26.61
CA SER A 205 -6.28 2.96 26.31
C SER A 205 -5.15 2.67 27.29
N LYS A 206 -3.91 2.99 26.91
CA LYS A 206 -2.68 2.81 27.70
C LYS A 206 -2.28 1.35 27.94
N GLN A 207 -2.68 0.46 27.05
CA GLN A 207 -2.19 -0.92 27.06
C GLN A 207 -0.77 -0.99 26.48
N THR A 208 -0.04 -2.01 26.89
CA THR A 208 1.22 -2.42 26.28
C THR A 208 1.02 -3.81 25.68
N PRO A 209 1.49 -4.09 24.45
CA PRO A 209 2.66 -3.52 23.79
C PRO A 209 2.32 -2.74 22.50
N LEU A 210 3.31 -2.10 21.89
CA LEU A 210 3.08 -1.17 20.78
C LEU A 210 4.08 -1.33 19.60
N VAL A 211 4.61 -2.56 19.47
CA VAL A 211 5.46 -3.14 18.39
C VAL A 211 6.97 -2.76 18.47
N SER A 212 7.99 -3.66 18.40
CA SER A 212 8.53 -4.41 17.24
C SER A 212 9.75 -5.34 17.60
N PRO A 213 10.18 -6.30 16.74
CA PRO A 213 11.31 -5.98 15.86
C PRO A 213 11.16 -6.53 14.42
N LYS A 214 11.25 -5.61 13.44
CA LYS A 214 11.62 -5.89 12.03
C LYS A 214 10.86 -7.03 11.33
N GLY A 215 9.56 -6.88 11.23
CA GLY A 215 8.76 -7.64 10.28
C GLY A 215 7.36 -7.07 10.30
N ALA A 216 7.02 -6.24 9.32
CA ALA A 216 5.63 -5.89 9.06
C ALA A 216 4.81 -7.19 9.11
N LEU A 217 3.63 -7.16 9.73
CA LEU A 217 2.72 -8.30 9.70
C LEU A 217 2.70 -8.86 8.28
N LEU A 218 3.19 -10.10 8.12
CA LEU A 218 3.08 -10.81 6.84
C LEU A 218 1.60 -10.96 6.46
N LYS A 219 0.74 -10.96 7.49
CA LYS A 219 -0.71 -11.00 7.36
C LYS A 219 -1.24 -9.63 6.94
N CYS A 220 -1.71 -9.57 5.70
CA CYS A 220 -2.50 -8.44 5.21
C CYS A 220 -3.95 -8.61 5.66
N TYR A 221 -4.52 -7.55 6.23
CA TYR A 221 -5.94 -7.48 6.49
C TYR A 221 -6.57 -6.66 5.37
N PRO A 222 -7.49 -7.24 4.57
CA PRO A 222 -8.08 -6.49 3.46
C PRO A 222 -8.87 -5.28 3.97
N LEU A 223 -9.14 -4.34 3.08
CA LEU A 223 -10.16 -3.32 3.34
C LEU A 223 -11.53 -3.99 3.33
N ASP A 224 -12.39 -3.60 4.27
CA ASP A 224 -13.80 -3.94 4.21
C ASP A 224 -14.48 -3.10 3.09
N SER A 225 -14.32 -3.55 1.84
CA SER A 225 -14.89 -2.90 0.66
C SER A 225 -15.17 -3.89 -0.47
N ASN A 226 -16.40 -3.82 -0.99
CA ASN A 226 -16.87 -4.63 -2.12
C ASN A 226 -16.13 -4.34 -3.45
N ARG A 227 -15.34 -3.26 -3.52
CA ARG A 227 -14.64 -2.84 -4.74
C ARG A 227 -13.53 -3.80 -5.16
N PHE A 228 -12.88 -4.42 -4.18
CA PHE A 228 -11.71 -5.28 -4.41
C PHE A 228 -12.05 -6.76 -4.32
N GLU A 229 -13.17 -7.12 -3.68
CA GLU A 229 -13.66 -8.52 -3.59
C GLU A 229 -14.10 -9.09 -4.96
N ARG A 230 -14.57 -8.25 -5.90
CA ARG A 230 -15.10 -8.71 -7.21
C ARG A 230 -14.06 -8.93 -8.30
N VAL A 231 -12.84 -8.43 -8.13
CA VAL A 231 -11.79 -8.54 -9.17
C VAL A 231 -11.13 -9.92 -9.17
N PHE A 232 -11.27 -10.68 -8.07
CA PHE A 232 -10.78 -12.06 -7.95
C PHE A 232 -11.50 -13.07 -8.86
N VAL A 233 -12.67 -12.73 -9.40
CA VAL A 233 -13.51 -13.66 -10.18
C VAL A 233 -13.30 -13.52 -11.70
N GLU A 234 -12.62 -12.46 -12.17
CA GLU A 234 -12.51 -12.12 -13.60
C GLU A 234 -11.06 -12.06 -14.15
N LEU A 235 -10.14 -12.82 -13.55
CA LEU A 235 -8.80 -13.10 -14.10
C LEU A 235 -8.68 -14.57 -14.51
#